data_AF-A0A959ASP8-F1
#
_entry.id   AF-A0A959ASP8-F1
#
_cell.length_a   1.000
_cell.length_b   1.000
_cell.length_c   1.000
_cell.angle_alpha   90.00
_cell.angle_beta   90.00
_cell.angle_gamma   90.00
#
_symmetry.space_group_name_H-M   'P 1'
#
loop_
_entity.id
_entity.type
_entity.pdbx_description
1 polymer ?
#
loop_
_entity_poly.entity_id
_entity_poly.type
_entity_poly.pdbx_seq_one_letter_code
_entity_poly.pdbx_strand_id
1 'polypeptide(L)'
;MKQATRKQIMDIFCEKLLGNFRCYCNEHQIPEELDNFATYLIDQELIDTSIIRQYAILESFKDLYPGKETRKTHTVELLAGRFNLTPR
;
A
#
# COMPACT_ATOMS: atom_id res chain seq x y z
N MET A 1 -26.34 -10.66 17.23
CA MET A 1 -25.03 -11.36 17.25
C MET A 1 -24.22 -11.08 15.97
N LYS A 2 -23.91 -9.81 15.61
CA LYS A 2 -23.22 -9.49 14.33
C LYS A 2 -21.74 -9.06 14.47
N GLN A 3 -21.26 -8.81 15.69
CA GLN A 3 -19.94 -8.20 15.91
C GLN A 3 -18.82 -9.22 16.16
N ALA A 4 -19.16 -10.39 16.73
CA ALA A 4 -18.21 -11.45 17.07
C ALA A 4 -17.51 -12.04 15.83
N THR A 5 -18.26 -12.23 14.73
CA THR A 5 -17.75 -12.86 13.50
C THR A 5 -16.72 -11.99 12.78
N ARG A 6 -16.97 -10.67 12.68
CA ARG A 6 -16.03 -9.75 12.01
C ARG A 6 -14.70 -9.66 12.79
N LYS A 7 -14.77 -9.54 14.12
CA LYS A 7 -13.56 -9.49 14.95
C LYS A 7 -12.77 -10.80 14.82
N GLN A 8 -13.46 -11.95 14.93
CA GLN A 8 -12.83 -13.26 14.78
C GLN A 8 -12.15 -13.44 13.43
N ILE A 9 -12.77 -12.99 12.33
CA ILE A 9 -12.16 -13.04 11.00
C ILE A 9 -10.89 -12.17 10.96
N MET A 10 -10.92 -10.96 11.53
CA MET A 10 -9.75 -10.09 11.60
C MET A 10 -8.63 -10.70 12.45
N ASP A 11 -8.97 -11.31 13.58
CA ASP A 11 -8.00 -11.95 14.47
C ASP A 11 -7.30 -13.12 13.75
N ILE A 12 -8.08 -13.98 13.08
CA ILE A 12 -7.55 -15.10 12.28
C ILE A 12 -6.70 -14.58 11.12
N PHE A 13 -7.16 -13.55 10.42
CA PHE A 13 -6.41 -12.94 9.32
C PHE A 13 -5.05 -12.44 9.80
N CYS A 14 -5.01 -11.66 10.89
CA CYS A 14 -3.76 -11.14 11.45
C CYS A 14 -2.82 -12.28 11.90
N GLU A 15 -3.34 -13.30 12.58
CA GLU A 15 -2.54 -14.44 13.04
C GLU A 15 -1.89 -15.17 11.86
N LYS A 16 -2.68 -15.51 10.84
CA LYS A 16 -2.18 -16.24 9.66
C LYS A 16 -1.25 -15.39 8.81
N LEU A 17 -1.56 -14.10 8.65
CA LEU A 17 -0.74 -13.19 7.87
C LEU A 17 0.67 -13.07 8.45
N LEU A 18 0.78 -12.83 9.76
CA LEU A 18 2.07 -12.70 10.43
C LEU A 18 2.82 -14.03 10.47
N GLY A 19 2.11 -15.16 10.68
CA GLY A 19 2.72 -16.49 10.62
C GLY A 19 3.34 -16.79 9.26
N ASN A 20 2.61 -16.51 8.19
CA ASN A 20 3.08 -16.75 6.83
C ASN A 20 4.22 -15.79 6.45
N PHE A 21 4.17 -14.53 6.87
CA PHE A 21 5.27 -13.59 6.66
C PHE A 21 6.58 -14.07 7.30
N ARG A 22 6.51 -14.60 8.54
CA ARG A 22 7.69 -15.18 9.20
C ARG A 22 8.25 -16.37 8.43
N CYS A 23 7.40 -17.24 7.91
CA CYS A 23 7.84 -18.36 7.06
C CYS A 23 8.55 -17.84 5.81
N TYR A 24 7.95 -16.87 5.10
CA TYR A 24 8.55 -16.23 3.93
C TYR A 24 9.92 -15.61 4.25
N CYS A 25 10.05 -14.87 5.35
CA CYS A 25 11.34 -14.32 5.77
C CYS A 25 12.41 -15.40 6.01
N ASN A 26 12.04 -16.49 6.68
CA ASN A 26 12.95 -17.60 6.93
C ASN A 26 13.35 -18.35 5.65
N GLU A 27 12.40 -18.59 4.74
CA GLU A 27 12.63 -19.28 3.47
C GLU A 27 13.54 -18.46 2.54
N HIS A 28 13.37 -17.14 2.53
CA HIS A 28 14.12 -16.23 1.68
C HIS A 28 15.38 -15.64 2.35
N GLN A 29 15.65 -15.99 3.61
CA GLN A 29 16.77 -15.48 4.42
C GLN A 29 16.81 -13.94 4.50
N ILE A 30 15.65 -13.32 4.60
CA ILE A 30 15.49 -11.86 4.73
C ILE A 30 15.04 -11.49 6.14
N PRO A 31 15.39 -10.29 6.65
CA PRO A 31 15.00 -9.87 7.98
C PRO A 31 13.49 -9.57 8.08
N GLU A 32 12.91 -9.79 9.27
CA GLU A 32 11.50 -9.46 9.58
C GLU A 32 11.31 -7.94 9.78
N GLU A 33 11.48 -7.17 8.71
CA GLU A 33 11.35 -5.71 8.70
C GLU A 33 10.06 -5.26 8.01
N LEU A 34 9.61 -4.03 8.32
CA LEU A 34 8.37 -3.47 7.77
C LEU A 34 8.40 -3.38 6.23
N ASP A 35 9.55 -3.08 5.65
CA ASP A 35 9.72 -2.98 4.19
C ASP A 35 9.55 -4.35 3.52
N ASN A 36 10.07 -5.41 4.16
CA ASN A 36 9.88 -6.78 3.70
C ASN A 36 8.45 -7.26 3.92
N PHE A 37 7.78 -6.79 4.98
CA PHE A 37 6.37 -7.05 5.20
C PHE A 37 5.51 -6.41 4.11
N ALA A 38 5.77 -5.15 3.76
CA ALA A 38 5.08 -4.48 2.65
C ALA A 38 5.30 -5.23 1.33
N THR A 39 6.54 -5.63 1.04
CA THR A 39 6.87 -6.43 -0.15
C THR A 39 6.11 -7.76 -0.18
N TYR A 40 6.09 -8.48 0.94
CA TYR A 40 5.35 -9.73 1.08
C TYR A 40 3.84 -9.56 0.82
N LEU A 41 3.22 -8.47 1.30
CA LEU A 41 1.80 -8.19 1.02
C LEU A 41 1.51 -7.99 -0.47
N ILE A 42 2.47 -7.46 -1.21
CA ILE A 42 2.37 -7.24 -2.66
C ILE A 42 2.57 -8.55 -3.40
N ASP A 43 3.63 -9.30 -3.06
CA ASP A 43 3.96 -10.59 -3.71
C ASP A 43 2.85 -11.63 -3.55
N GLN A 44 2.15 -11.62 -2.41
CA GLN A 44 1.02 -12.51 -2.15
C GLN A 44 -0.33 -11.97 -2.68
N GLU A 45 -0.31 -10.88 -3.45
CA GLU A 45 -1.50 -10.22 -4.02
C GLU A 45 -2.57 -9.86 -2.97
N LEU A 46 -2.17 -9.63 -1.72
CA LEU A 46 -3.07 -9.24 -0.64
C LEU A 46 -3.50 -7.77 -0.73
N ILE A 47 -2.73 -6.96 -1.47
CA ILE A 47 -3.06 -5.58 -1.80
C ILE A 47 -3.03 -5.44 -3.33
N ASP A 48 -4.15 -5.00 -3.90
CA ASP A 48 -4.27 -4.77 -5.33
C ASP A 48 -3.28 -3.68 -5.79
N THR A 49 -2.56 -3.93 -6.88
CA THR A 49 -1.59 -2.98 -7.46
C THR A 49 -2.20 -1.62 -7.83
N SER A 50 -3.48 -1.57 -8.18
CA SER A 50 -4.22 -0.33 -8.42
C SER A 50 -4.37 0.50 -7.15
N ILE A 51 -4.60 -0.14 -6.00
CA ILE A 51 -4.68 0.51 -4.68
C ILE A 51 -3.32 1.08 -4.30
N ILE A 52 -2.24 0.31 -4.51
CA ILE A 52 -0.86 0.77 -4.26
C ILE A 52 -0.55 2.01 -5.10
N ARG A 53 -0.87 1.95 -6.41
CA ARG A 53 -0.66 3.07 -7.32
C ARG A 53 -1.46 4.31 -6.89
N GLN A 54 -2.73 4.13 -6.54
CA GLN A 54 -3.58 5.23 -6.09
C GLN A 54 -3.05 5.85 -4.80
N TYR A 55 -2.65 5.03 -3.82
CA TYR A 55 -2.06 5.50 -2.57
C TYR A 55 -0.78 6.31 -2.83
N ALA A 56 0.15 5.77 -3.62
CA ALA A 56 1.41 6.44 -3.94
C ALA A 56 1.20 7.80 -4.63
N ILE A 57 0.25 7.88 -5.57
CA ILE A 57 -0.10 9.15 -6.26
C ILE A 57 -0.69 10.15 -5.27
N LEU A 58 -1.61 9.72 -4.39
CA LEU A 58 -2.27 10.61 -3.43
C LEU A 58 -1.30 11.18 -2.39
N GLU A 59 -0.44 10.34 -1.81
CA GLU A 59 0.57 10.81 -0.86
C GLU A 59 1.61 11.72 -1.55
N SER A 60 2.07 11.33 -2.74
CA SER A 60 2.97 12.20 -3.53
C SER A 60 2.31 13.54 -3.88
N PHE A 61 1.01 13.56 -4.15
CA PHE A 61 0.27 14.80 -4.39
C PHE A 61 0.22 15.67 -3.14
N LYS A 62 -0.04 15.09 -1.95
CA LYS A 62 -0.07 15.83 -0.69
C LYS A 62 1.29 16.46 -0.37
N ASP A 63 2.37 15.72 -0.58
CA ASP A 63 3.74 16.22 -0.37
C ASP A 63 4.06 17.40 -1.28
N LEU A 64 3.61 17.33 -2.55
CA LEU A 64 3.84 18.37 -3.55
C LEU A 64 2.83 19.54 -3.48
N TYR A 65 1.70 19.36 -2.80
CA TYR A 65 0.61 20.33 -2.73
C TYR A 65 0.12 20.53 -1.27
N PRO A 66 0.86 21.28 -0.44
CA PRO A 66 0.52 21.55 0.96
C PRO A 66 -0.68 22.51 1.16
N GLY A 67 -1.56 22.65 0.17
CA GLY A 67 -2.88 23.24 0.35
C GLY A 67 -3.02 24.75 0.09
N LYS A 68 -2.00 25.44 -0.42
CA LYS A 68 -2.12 26.85 -0.83
C LYS A 68 -1.45 27.10 -2.18
N GLU A 69 -2.17 27.81 -3.04
CA GLU A 69 -1.76 28.38 -4.34
C GLU A 69 -1.99 27.56 -5.62
N THR A 70 -2.21 28.33 -6.69
CA THR A 70 -2.73 28.12 -8.05
C THR A 70 -2.01 27.08 -8.92
N ARG A 71 -1.28 26.14 -8.33
CA ARG A 71 -0.38 25.20 -9.03
C ARG A 71 -0.92 23.78 -9.16
N LYS A 72 -2.20 23.53 -8.82
CA LYS A 72 -2.83 22.20 -8.93
C LYS A 72 -2.58 21.56 -10.30
N THR A 73 -2.77 22.31 -11.39
CA THR A 73 -2.54 21.82 -12.75
C THR A 73 -1.09 21.38 -12.96
N HIS A 74 -0.13 22.19 -12.53
CA HIS A 74 1.30 21.88 -12.64
C HIS A 74 1.70 20.66 -11.78
N THR A 75 1.15 20.53 -10.58
CA THR A 75 1.37 19.34 -9.73
C THR A 75 0.80 18.08 -10.38
N VAL A 76 -0.39 18.17 -11.00
CA VAL A 76 -1.00 17.05 -11.72
C VAL A 76 -0.17 16.65 -12.94
N GLU A 77 0.35 17.62 -13.72
CA GLU A 77 1.25 17.35 -14.85
C GLU A 77 2.53 16.65 -14.41
N LEU A 78 3.12 17.09 -13.30
CA LEU A 78 4.35 16.51 -12.75
C LEU A 78 4.14 15.07 -12.25
N LEU A 79 3.00 14.80 -11.61
CA LEU A 79 2.60 13.44 -11.23
C LEU A 79 2.25 12.58 -12.44
N ALA A 80 1.63 13.14 -13.47
CA ALA A 80 1.31 12.42 -14.69
C ALA A 80 2.58 11.93 -15.39
N GLY A 81 3.61 12.77 -15.47
CA GLY A 81 4.93 12.37 -15.94
C GLY A 81 5.60 11.32 -15.05
N ARG A 82 5.57 11.50 -13.71
CA ARG A 82 6.23 10.59 -12.76
C ARG A 82 5.61 9.19 -12.72
N PHE A 83 4.29 9.09 -12.89
CA PHE A 83 3.54 7.83 -12.80
C PHE A 83 3.09 7.29 -14.16
N ASN A 84 3.59 7.85 -15.28
CA ASN A 84 3.18 7.50 -16.64
C ASN A 84 1.64 7.46 -16.79
N LEU A 85 0.96 8.46 -16.25
CA LEU A 85 -0.50 8.58 -16.36
C LEU A 85 -0.82 9.36 -17.63
N THR A 86 -1.64 8.79 -18.52
CA THR A 86 -2.24 9.57 -19.60
C THR A 86 -3.33 10.47 -19.02
N PRO A 87 -3.32 11.78 -19.27
CA PRO A 87 -4.48 12.62 -18.98
C PRO A 87 -5.66 12.10 -19.81
N ARG A 88 -6.73 11.67 -19.15
CA ARG A 88 -8.02 11.37 -19.77
C ARG A 88 -9.03 12.43 -19.33
#